data_AF-A0A8H9L473-F1
#
_entry.id   AF-A0A8H9L473-F1
#
_cell.length_a   1.000
_cell.length_b   1.000
_cell.length_c   1.000
_cell.angle_alpha   90.00
_cell.angle_beta   90.00
_cell.angle_gamma   90.00
#
_symmetry.space_group_name_H-M   'P 1'
#
loop_
_entity.id
_entity.type
_entity.pdbx_description
1 polymer ?
#
loop_
_entity_poly.entity_id
_entity_poly.type
_entity_poly.pdbx_seq_one_letter_code
_entity_poly.pdbx_strand_id
1 'polypeptide(L)'
;MGKQMLRPGEHGEIFLKETSAGAWRGRARLRLLDGDYTSVSRSAPNRDAARLRVQEGITERLNAPKGSESLTPSSKFGLACREWVNEMRVRATWPRPLIRPQTIDEYERLLGNHAAPKLGKRRLNELTPAVCQGLLDSIVERGKDGKFDLVTTASQVRSAVNQVLDRAVIHDALRDNPMRKTKAPAPRSHWPESNGFSNC
;
A
#
# COMPACT_ATOMS: atom_id res chain seq x y z
N MET A 1 0.10 -27.60 -32.47
CA MET A 1 0.25 -27.60 -31.00
C MET A 1 -0.83 -26.70 -30.39
N GLY A 2 -1.82 -27.31 -29.73
CA GLY A 2 -2.96 -26.58 -29.17
C GLY A 2 -2.52 -25.62 -28.08
N LYS A 3 -3.05 -24.39 -28.11
CA LYS A 3 -2.84 -23.38 -27.07
C LYS A 3 -3.39 -23.94 -25.76
N GLN A 4 -2.53 -24.49 -24.91
CA GLN A 4 -2.91 -24.99 -23.60
C GLN A 4 -3.65 -23.87 -22.86
N MET A 5 -4.92 -24.11 -22.52
CA MET A 5 -5.73 -23.15 -21.78
C MET A 5 -5.23 -23.11 -20.35
N LEU A 6 -4.29 -22.21 -20.08
CA LEU A 6 -3.80 -21.96 -18.72
C LEU A 6 -4.96 -21.46 -17.85
N ARG A 7 -5.05 -21.93 -16.60
CA ARG A 7 -5.97 -21.33 -15.62
C ARG A 7 -5.44 -19.95 -15.19
N PRO A 8 -6.29 -19.04 -14.71
CA PRO A 8 -5.82 -17.78 -14.13
C PRO A 8 -4.83 -18.07 -12.99
N GLY A 9 -3.65 -17.46 -13.03
CA GLY A 9 -2.56 -17.71 -12.08
C GLY A 9 -1.61 -18.86 -12.44
N GLU A 10 -1.88 -19.63 -13.50
CA GLU A 10 -0.97 -20.67 -13.98
C GLU A 10 0.04 -20.14 -15.01
N HIS A 11 1.22 -20.75 -14.98
CA HIS A 11 2.20 -20.61 -16.05
C HIS A 11 2.23 -21.88 -16.90
N GLY A 12 2.43 -21.71 -18.19
CA GLY A 12 2.71 -22.81 -19.10
C GLY A 12 4.13 -23.35 -18.91
N GLU A 13 4.50 -24.26 -19.79
CA GLU A 13 5.81 -24.88 -19.79
C GLU A 13 6.94 -23.83 -19.91
N ILE A 14 8.03 -24.05 -19.17
CA ILE A 14 9.22 -23.21 -19.21
C ILE A 14 10.12 -23.73 -20.34
N PHE A 15 10.20 -22.96 -21.42
CA PHE A 15 11.10 -23.25 -22.54
C PHE A 15 12.49 -22.72 -22.24
N LEU A 16 13.49 -23.61 -22.22
CA LEU A 16 14.90 -23.27 -22.05
C LEU A 16 15.62 -23.41 -23.39
N LYS A 17 16.40 -22.41 -23.79
CA LYS A 17 17.21 -22.42 -25.01
C LYS A 17 18.57 -21.80 -24.74
N GLU A 18 19.63 -22.45 -25.21
CA GLU A 18 20.97 -21.87 -25.21
C GLU A 18 21.07 -20.72 -26.23
N THR A 19 21.71 -19.63 -25.82
CA THR A 19 21.96 -18.45 -26.63
C THR A 19 23.30 -18.59 -27.34
N SER A 20 23.49 -17.84 -28.43
CA SER A 20 24.76 -17.82 -29.17
C SER A 20 25.97 -17.35 -28.36
N ALA A 21 25.75 -16.76 -27.19
CA ALA A 21 26.79 -16.31 -26.26
C ALA A 21 27.13 -17.34 -25.16
N GLY A 22 26.63 -18.58 -25.26
CA GLY A 22 26.86 -19.65 -24.27
C GLY A 22 26.05 -19.52 -22.97
N ALA A 23 25.04 -18.63 -22.94
CA ALA A 23 24.13 -18.48 -21.82
C ALA A 23 22.81 -19.21 -22.08
N TRP A 24 22.07 -19.57 -21.03
CA TRP A 24 20.74 -20.18 -21.12
C TRP A 24 19.65 -19.12 -20.98
N ARG A 25 18.72 -19.07 -21.93
CA ARG A 25 17.51 -18.24 -21.86
C ARG A 25 16.30 -19.11 -21.59
N GLY A 26 15.60 -18.82 -20.50
CA GLY A 26 14.30 -19.39 -20.22
C GLY A 26 13.17 -18.45 -20.63
N ARG A 27 12.05 -19.00 -21.07
CA ARG A 27 10.81 -18.29 -21.39
C ARG A 27 9.60 -19.09 -20.93
N ALA A 28 8.66 -18.43 -20.26
CA ALA A 28 7.37 -19.01 -19.92
C ALA A 28 6.24 -18.05 -20.31
N ARG A 29 5.11 -18.60 -20.74
CA ARG A 29 3.85 -17.87 -20.86
C ARG A 29 3.06 -18.05 -19.56
N LEU A 30 2.43 -17.00 -19.07
CA LEU A 30 1.57 -17.05 -17.89
C LEU A 30 0.24 -16.37 -18.18
N ARG A 31 -0.81 -16.88 -17.54
CA ARG A 31 -2.12 -16.24 -17.51
C ARG A 31 -2.27 -15.52 -16.18
N LEU A 32 -2.40 -14.21 -16.23
CA LEU A 32 -2.62 -13.35 -15.08
C LEU A 32 -4.04 -13.59 -14.51
N LEU A 33 -4.27 -13.16 -13.27
CA LEU A 33 -5.53 -13.38 -12.54
C LEU A 33 -6.71 -12.62 -13.16
N ASP A 34 -6.45 -11.53 -13.85
CA ASP A 34 -7.40 -10.77 -14.68
C ASP A 34 -7.76 -11.47 -16.00
N GLY A 35 -7.09 -12.58 -16.33
CA GLY A 35 -7.28 -13.33 -17.56
C GLY A 35 -6.34 -12.95 -18.70
N ASP A 36 -5.48 -11.94 -18.55
CA ASP A 36 -4.50 -11.52 -19.55
C ASP A 36 -3.38 -12.56 -19.71
N TYR A 37 -2.81 -12.65 -20.91
CA TYR A 37 -1.64 -13.49 -21.17
C TYR A 37 -0.37 -12.64 -21.29
N THR A 38 0.66 -12.95 -20.51
CA THR A 38 1.98 -12.32 -20.63
C THR A 38 3.08 -13.38 -20.69
N SER A 39 4.30 -12.98 -21.02
CA SER A 39 5.45 -13.88 -21.03
C SER A 39 6.62 -13.30 -20.27
N VAL A 40 7.23 -14.11 -19.41
CA VAL A 40 8.47 -13.79 -18.71
C VAL A 40 9.61 -14.47 -19.44
N SER A 41 10.70 -13.73 -19.66
CA SER A 41 11.96 -14.30 -20.12
C SER A 41 13.10 -13.81 -19.24
N ARG A 42 14.03 -14.72 -18.93
CA ARG A 42 15.24 -14.46 -18.14
C ARG A 42 16.40 -15.26 -18.72
N SER A 43 17.62 -14.76 -18.54
CA SER A 43 18.84 -15.43 -18.99
C SER A 43 19.79 -15.66 -17.81
N ALA A 44 20.52 -16.77 -17.85
CA ALA A 44 21.53 -17.13 -16.86
C ALA A 44 22.68 -17.94 -17.48
N PRO A 45 23.83 -18.06 -16.81
CA PRO A 45 24.99 -18.78 -17.35
C PRO A 45 24.78 -20.28 -17.54
N ASN A 46 23.88 -20.90 -16.76
CA ASN A 46 23.61 -22.33 -16.82
C ASN A 46 22.10 -22.61 -16.88
N ARG A 47 21.74 -23.84 -17.30
CA ARG A 47 20.37 -24.27 -17.54
C ARG A 47 19.49 -24.16 -16.29
N ASP A 48 20.00 -24.60 -15.14
CA ASP A 48 19.23 -24.64 -13.89
C ASP A 48 19.02 -23.24 -13.31
N ALA A 49 20.03 -22.37 -13.37
CA ALA A 49 19.92 -20.96 -12.99
C ALA A 49 18.96 -20.20 -13.91
N ALA A 50 18.89 -20.55 -15.20
CA ALA A 50 17.92 -19.96 -16.11
C ALA A 50 16.50 -20.39 -15.75
N ARG A 51 16.31 -21.66 -15.38
CA ARG A 51 15.02 -22.17 -14.88
C ARG A 51 14.61 -21.47 -13.59
N LEU A 52 15.50 -21.38 -12.61
CA LEU A 52 15.23 -20.71 -11.33
C LEU A 52 14.86 -19.24 -11.53
N ARG A 53 15.64 -18.50 -12.33
CA ARG A 53 15.34 -17.08 -12.63
C ARG A 53 14.01 -16.89 -13.34
N VAL A 54 13.63 -17.80 -14.24
CA VAL A 54 12.30 -17.73 -14.86
C VAL A 54 11.21 -18.02 -13.83
N GLN A 55 11.39 -19.00 -12.94
CA GLN A 55 10.44 -19.26 -11.85
C GLN A 55 10.29 -18.04 -10.95
N GLU A 56 11.39 -17.43 -10.51
CA GLU A 56 11.37 -16.18 -9.74
C GLU A 56 10.64 -15.06 -10.48
N GLY A 57 10.91 -14.89 -11.77
CA GLY A 57 10.23 -13.88 -12.59
C GLY A 57 8.74 -14.16 -12.82
N ILE A 58 8.33 -15.44 -12.86
CA ILE A 58 6.90 -15.82 -12.90
C ILE A 58 6.26 -15.42 -11.57
N THR A 59 6.86 -15.79 -10.44
CA THR A 59 6.35 -15.45 -9.10
C THR A 59 6.28 -13.93 -8.92
N GLU A 60 7.30 -13.19 -9.32
CA GLU A 60 7.32 -11.73 -9.30
C GLU A 60 6.16 -11.15 -10.12
N ARG A 61 5.96 -11.66 -11.35
CA ARG A 61 4.95 -11.14 -12.27
C ARG A 61 3.52 -11.48 -11.85
N LEU A 62 3.29 -12.65 -11.25
CA LEU A 62 1.99 -13.07 -10.73
C LEU A 62 1.61 -12.31 -9.45
N ASN A 63 2.60 -11.93 -8.63
CA ASN A 63 2.38 -11.20 -7.39
C ASN A 63 2.55 -9.67 -7.53
N ALA A 64 2.86 -9.18 -8.73
CA ALA A 64 3.03 -7.75 -8.97
C ALA A 64 1.66 -7.06 -8.93
N PRO A 65 1.45 -6.09 -8.03
CA PRO A 65 0.21 -5.33 -8.00
C PRO A 65 0.05 -4.61 -9.35
N LYS A 66 -1.07 -4.81 -10.04
CA LYS A 66 -1.33 -4.19 -11.35
C LYS A 66 -2.06 -2.86 -11.19
N GLY A 67 -2.84 -2.75 -10.12
CA GLY A 67 -3.80 -1.67 -9.92
C GLY A 67 -5.11 -1.90 -10.67
N SER A 68 -6.11 -1.09 -10.34
CA SER A 68 -7.36 -0.94 -11.07
C SER A 68 -7.28 0.24 -12.04
N GLU A 69 -8.32 0.44 -12.85
CA GLU A 69 -8.45 1.66 -13.68
C GLU A 69 -8.35 2.95 -12.85
N SER A 70 -8.75 2.90 -11.57
CA SER A 70 -8.74 4.08 -10.69
C SER A 70 -7.39 4.30 -9.99
N LEU A 71 -6.72 3.25 -9.53
CA LEU A 71 -5.45 3.36 -8.80
C LEU A 71 -4.45 2.30 -9.22
N THR A 72 -3.23 2.75 -9.54
CA THR A 72 -2.09 1.88 -9.88
C THR A 72 -0.96 2.06 -8.87
N PRO A 73 0.01 1.15 -8.79
CA PRO A 73 1.14 1.29 -7.87
C PRO A 73 1.97 2.56 -8.10
N SER A 74 1.97 3.08 -9.33
CA SER A 74 2.68 4.32 -9.70
C SER A 74 1.86 5.59 -9.42
N SER A 75 0.57 5.46 -9.07
CA SER A 75 -0.28 6.57 -8.69
C SER A 75 0.26 7.27 -7.45
N LYS A 76 0.11 8.59 -7.40
CA LYS A 76 0.54 9.40 -6.25
C LYS A 76 -0.39 9.17 -5.06
N PHE A 77 0.16 9.16 -3.84
CA PHE A 77 -0.63 9.07 -2.62
C PHE A 77 -1.67 10.19 -2.51
N GLY A 78 -1.33 11.41 -2.95
CA GLY A 78 -2.28 12.53 -2.97
C GLY A 78 -3.49 12.29 -3.89
N LEU A 79 -3.33 11.53 -4.97
CA LEU A 79 -4.45 11.11 -5.82
C LEU A 79 -5.33 10.11 -5.08
N ALA A 80 -4.73 9.10 -4.45
CA ALA A 80 -5.46 8.11 -3.66
C ALA A 80 -6.29 8.74 -2.52
N CYS A 81 -5.76 9.78 -1.86
CA CYS A 81 -6.52 10.54 -0.85
C CYS A 81 -7.77 11.21 -1.45
N ARG A 82 -7.63 11.87 -2.60
CA ARG A 82 -8.76 12.56 -3.26
C ARG A 82 -9.83 11.59 -3.73
N GLU A 83 -9.42 10.48 -4.37
CA GLU A 83 -10.34 9.42 -4.78
C GLU A 83 -11.12 8.88 -3.59
N TRP A 84 -10.43 8.60 -2.47
CA TRP A 84 -11.09 8.10 -1.26
C TRP A 84 -12.10 9.12 -0.68
N VAL A 85 -11.76 10.41 -0.61
CA VAL A 85 -12.68 11.46 -0.16
C VAL A 85 -13.90 11.55 -1.10
N ASN A 86 -13.68 11.54 -2.41
CA ASN A 86 -14.76 11.59 -3.40
C ASN A 86 -15.71 10.40 -3.27
N GLU A 87 -15.18 9.18 -3.09
CA GLU A 87 -15.99 7.99 -2.84
C GLU A 87 -16.80 8.08 -1.54
N MET A 88 -16.23 8.67 -0.48
CA MET A 88 -16.96 8.89 0.76
C MET A 88 -18.10 9.88 0.56
N ARG A 89 -17.88 10.96 -0.22
CA ARG A 89 -18.93 11.91 -0.58
C ARG A 89 -20.06 11.25 -1.36
N VAL A 90 -19.73 10.36 -2.31
CA VAL A 90 -20.73 9.55 -3.02
C VAL A 90 -21.48 8.62 -2.06
N ARG A 91 -20.79 7.96 -1.12
CA ARG A 91 -21.44 7.09 -0.11
C ARG A 91 -22.33 7.87 0.86
N ALA A 92 -22.04 9.15 1.08
CA ALA A 92 -22.86 10.01 1.94
C ALA A 92 -24.20 10.40 1.28
N THR A 93 -24.36 10.25 -0.04
CA THR A 93 -25.65 10.51 -0.72
C THR A 93 -26.57 9.29 -0.76
N TRP A 94 -26.12 8.14 -0.24
CA TRP A 94 -26.93 6.91 -0.21
C TRP A 94 -28.14 7.04 0.74
N PRO A 95 -29.22 6.26 0.56
CA PRO A 95 -30.44 6.37 1.37
C PRO A 95 -30.26 6.18 2.88
N ARG A 96 -29.17 5.53 3.31
CA ARG A 96 -28.76 5.36 4.71
C ARG A 96 -27.25 5.57 4.81
N PRO A 97 -26.79 6.83 4.89
CA PRO A 97 -25.37 7.11 4.89
C PRO A 97 -24.76 6.72 6.25
N LEU A 98 -23.73 5.87 6.21
CA LEU A 98 -22.98 5.51 7.43
C LEU A 98 -22.06 6.64 7.92
N ILE A 99 -21.77 7.62 7.06
CA ILE A 99 -20.78 8.68 7.33
C ILE A 99 -21.43 10.04 7.13
N ARG A 100 -21.23 10.94 8.10
CA ARG A 100 -21.73 12.32 8.06
C ARG A 100 -20.81 13.19 7.18
N PRO A 101 -21.35 14.17 6.42
CA PRO A 101 -20.53 15.08 5.60
C PRO A 101 -19.42 15.78 6.37
N GLN A 102 -19.72 16.28 7.58
CA GLN A 102 -18.75 16.95 8.44
C GLN A 102 -17.54 16.05 8.79
N THR A 103 -17.75 14.74 8.90
CA THR A 103 -16.67 13.78 9.16
C THR A 103 -15.76 13.63 7.93
N ILE A 104 -16.32 13.74 6.73
CA ILE A 104 -15.56 13.70 5.47
C ILE A 104 -14.69 14.96 5.35
N ASP A 105 -15.27 16.13 5.64
CA ASP A 105 -14.54 17.40 5.61
C ASP A 105 -13.38 17.41 6.61
N GLU A 106 -13.60 16.85 7.81
CA GLU A 106 -12.54 16.71 8.81
C GLU A 106 -11.42 15.76 8.34
N TYR A 107 -11.76 14.64 7.71
CA TYR A 107 -10.73 13.76 7.13
C TYR A 107 -9.96 14.43 6.00
N GLU A 108 -10.63 15.15 5.10
CA GLU A 108 -9.98 15.89 4.02
C GLU A 108 -9.01 16.93 4.59
N ARG A 109 -9.44 17.68 5.62
CA ARG A 109 -8.61 18.66 6.32
C ARG A 109 -7.38 18.00 6.97
N LEU A 110 -7.56 16.88 7.68
CA LEU A 110 -6.47 16.14 8.32
C LEU A 110 -5.45 15.60 7.30
N LEU A 111 -5.94 15.01 6.21
CA LEU A 111 -5.09 14.49 5.14
C LEU A 111 -4.36 15.63 4.42
N GLY A 112 -5.05 16.74 4.12
CA GLY A 112 -4.48 17.91 3.46
C GLY A 112 -3.41 18.61 4.29
N ASN A 113 -3.64 18.77 5.59
CA ASN A 113 -2.71 19.49 6.46
C ASN A 113 -1.49 18.67 6.87
N HIS A 114 -1.63 17.35 7.05
CA HIS A 114 -0.58 16.52 7.62
C HIS A 114 0.01 15.50 6.63
N ALA A 115 -0.84 14.78 5.89
CA ALA A 115 -0.39 13.68 5.04
C ALA A 115 0.09 14.17 3.65
N ALA A 116 -0.64 15.08 3.02
CA ALA A 116 -0.33 15.59 1.68
C ALA A 116 1.04 16.29 1.58
N PRO A 117 1.50 17.12 2.55
CA PRO A 117 2.79 17.80 2.46
C PRO A 117 3.98 16.83 2.44
N LYS A 118 3.87 15.69 3.13
CA LYS A 118 4.95 14.70 3.24
C LYS A 118 4.85 13.56 2.23
N LEU A 119 3.65 13.04 2.02
CA LEU A 119 3.41 11.83 1.24
C LEU A 119 2.76 12.12 -0.10
N GLY A 120 2.10 13.26 -0.28
CA GLY A 120 1.24 13.52 -1.45
C GLY A 120 1.93 13.41 -2.81
N LYS A 121 3.25 13.67 -2.86
CA LYS A 121 4.07 13.54 -4.08
C LYS A 121 4.66 12.15 -4.30
N ARG A 122 4.71 11.30 -3.27
CA ARG A 122 5.24 9.94 -3.34
C ARG A 122 4.26 9.03 -4.06
N ARG A 123 4.80 8.03 -4.75
CA ARG A 123 4.01 6.97 -5.37
C ARG A 123 3.60 5.95 -4.33
N LEU A 124 2.50 5.23 -4.55
CA LEU A 124 2.03 4.21 -3.62
C LEU A 124 3.10 3.12 -3.39
N ASN A 125 3.78 2.68 -4.45
CA ASN A 125 4.86 1.69 -4.35
C ASN A 125 6.12 2.15 -3.58
N GLU A 126 6.26 3.45 -3.32
CA GLU A 126 7.37 4.02 -2.53
C GLU A 126 7.02 4.14 -1.04
N LEU A 127 5.78 3.85 -0.65
CA LEU A 127 5.33 3.94 0.73
C LEU A 127 5.78 2.71 1.51
N THR A 128 6.79 2.90 2.36
CA THR A 128 7.26 1.88 3.29
C THR A 128 6.75 2.16 4.71
N PRO A 129 6.71 1.15 5.61
CA PRO A 129 6.37 1.36 7.01
C PRO A 129 7.21 2.44 7.69
N ALA A 130 8.49 2.57 7.32
CA ALA A 130 9.38 3.61 7.84
C ALA A 130 8.95 5.03 7.41
N VAL A 131 8.57 5.22 6.14
CA VAL A 131 8.05 6.50 5.63
C VAL A 131 6.74 6.87 6.34
N CYS A 132 5.88 5.88 6.53
CA CYS A 132 4.63 6.00 7.27
C CYS A 132 4.85 6.36 8.74
N GLN A 133 5.80 5.73 9.43
CA GLN A 133 6.15 6.06 10.82
C GLN A 133 6.71 7.49 10.92
N GLY A 134 7.60 7.89 10.00
CA GLY A 134 8.17 9.25 9.97
C GLY A 134 7.15 10.36 9.70
N LEU A 135 5.99 10.05 9.10
CA LEU A 135 4.85 10.97 9.08
C LEU A 135 4.31 11.19 10.49
N LEU A 136 4.00 10.12 11.22
CA LEU A 136 3.44 10.18 12.58
C LEU A 136 4.39 10.89 13.54
N ASP A 137 5.66 10.49 13.53
CA ASP A 137 6.69 11.05 14.41
C ASP A 137 6.80 12.57 14.21
N SER A 138 6.69 13.05 12.98
CA SER A 138 6.75 14.49 12.71
C SER A 138 5.51 15.28 13.12
N ILE A 139 4.35 14.63 13.22
CA ILE A 139 3.15 15.29 13.76
C ILE A 139 3.34 15.46 15.26
N VAL A 140 3.79 14.41 15.94
CA VAL A 140 4.08 14.43 17.38
C VAL A 140 5.20 15.44 17.69
N GLU A 141 6.28 15.47 16.90
CA GLU A 141 7.39 16.40 17.10
C GLU A 141 6.93 17.87 17.04
N ARG A 142 6.11 18.24 16.04
CA ARG A 142 5.55 19.59 15.96
C ARG A 142 4.64 19.95 17.14
N GLY A 143 4.07 18.96 17.80
CA GLY A 143 3.22 19.15 18.97
C GLY A 143 4.01 19.34 20.27
N LYS A 144 5.30 18.99 20.31
CA LYS A 144 6.13 19.13 21.52
C LYS A 144 6.37 20.59 21.89
N ASP A 145 6.56 21.45 20.89
CA ASP A 145 6.79 22.89 21.08
C ASP A 145 5.47 23.69 21.21
N GLY A 146 4.33 23.03 21.00
CA GLY A 146 3.01 23.64 21.03
C GLY A 146 2.36 23.62 22.40
N LYS A 147 1.37 24.51 22.59
CA LYS A 147 0.52 24.56 23.80
C LYS A 147 -0.33 23.28 23.99
N PHE A 148 -0.57 22.52 22.92
CA PHE A 148 -1.39 21.31 22.92
C PHE A 148 -0.63 20.15 22.27
N ASP A 149 -0.69 18.97 22.91
CA ASP A 149 -0.12 17.75 22.37
C ASP A 149 -0.90 17.30 21.11
N LEU A 150 -0.18 17.03 20.02
CA LEU A 150 -0.75 16.59 18.75
C LEU A 150 -0.84 15.06 18.64
N VAL A 151 -0.63 14.30 19.72
CA VAL A 151 -0.77 12.83 19.72
C VAL A 151 -2.16 12.35 19.27
N THR A 152 -3.24 13.02 19.68
CA THR A 152 -4.60 12.68 19.23
C THR A 152 -4.75 12.93 17.72
N THR A 153 -4.24 14.06 17.24
CA THR A 153 -4.23 14.38 15.80
C THR A 153 -3.41 13.37 15.01
N ALA A 154 -2.24 12.96 15.51
CA ALA A 154 -1.43 11.93 14.88
C ALA A 154 -2.15 10.57 14.81
N SER A 155 -2.92 10.21 15.84
CA SER A 155 -3.77 9.02 15.83
C SER A 155 -4.91 9.10 14.81
N GLN A 156 -5.56 10.26 14.68
CA GLN A 156 -6.59 10.50 13.67
C GLN A 156 -6.01 10.44 12.25
N VAL A 157 -4.85 11.07 12.01
CA VAL A 157 -4.14 11.00 10.73
C VAL A 157 -3.76 9.55 10.42
N ARG A 158 -3.24 8.79 11.39
CA ARG A 158 -2.94 7.36 11.23
C ARG A 158 -4.17 6.59 10.75
N SER A 159 -5.33 6.82 11.38
CA SER A 159 -6.58 6.16 11.02
C SER A 159 -7.03 6.51 9.60
N ALA A 160 -7.01 7.80 9.24
CA ALA A 160 -7.40 8.26 7.91
C ALA A 160 -6.47 7.69 6.82
N VAL A 161 -5.15 7.76 7.02
CA VAL A 161 -4.18 7.21 6.07
C VAL A 161 -4.30 5.69 5.97
N ASN A 162 -4.57 4.99 7.07
CA ASN A 162 -4.82 3.54 7.04
C ASN A 162 -6.02 3.19 6.16
N GLN A 163 -7.13 3.94 6.25
CA GLN A 163 -8.32 3.71 5.41
C GLN A 163 -8.05 3.99 3.93
N VAL A 164 -7.30 5.04 3.61
CA VAL A 164 -6.87 5.34 2.23
C VAL A 164 -6.02 4.20 1.66
N LEU A 165 -5.07 3.67 2.43
CA LEU A 165 -4.20 2.58 1.97
C LEU A 165 -4.89 1.22 1.93
N ASP A 166 -5.83 0.94 2.83
CA ASP A 166 -6.70 -0.25 2.73
C ASP A 166 -7.51 -0.20 1.43
N ARG A 167 -8.01 0.98 1.03
CA ARG A 167 -8.68 1.16 -0.26
C ARG A 167 -7.74 0.92 -1.45
N ALA A 168 -6.49 1.36 -1.36
CA ALA A 168 -5.48 1.10 -2.39
C ALA A 168 -5.15 -0.41 -2.51
N VAL A 169 -5.20 -1.16 -1.40
CA VAL A 169 -5.09 -2.63 -1.42
C VAL A 169 -6.30 -3.28 -2.09
N ILE A 170 -7.53 -2.81 -1.82
CA ILE A 170 -8.74 -3.29 -2.50
C ILE A 170 -8.66 -3.10 -4.02
N HIS A 171 -8.03 -2.02 -4.47
CA HIS A 171 -7.79 -1.73 -5.89
C HIS A 171 -6.56 -2.43 -6.46
N ASP A 172 -5.91 -3.33 -5.73
CA ASP A 172 -4.66 -4.00 -6.12
C ASP A 172 -3.52 -3.03 -6.50
N ALA A 173 -3.57 -1.79 -6.01
CA ALA A 173 -2.49 -0.80 -6.19
C ALA A 173 -1.37 -1.00 -5.18
N LEU A 174 -1.67 -1.65 -4.05
CA LEU A 174 -0.74 -2.07 -3.02
C LEU A 174 -0.98 -3.52 -2.65
N ARG A 175 0.10 -4.26 -2.40
CA ARG A 175 0.01 -5.66 -1.95
C ARG A 175 -0.40 -5.79 -0.48
N ASP A 176 0.10 -4.90 0.36
CA ASP A 176 -0.14 -4.88 1.80
C ASP A 176 -0.17 -3.42 2.26
N ASN A 177 -0.89 -3.14 3.34
CA ASN A 177 -0.99 -1.79 3.86
C ASN A 177 0.19 -1.50 4.82
N PRO A 178 1.15 -0.64 4.45
CA PRO A 178 2.31 -0.35 5.28
C PRO A 178 1.95 0.34 6.60
N MET A 179 0.80 1.02 6.69
CA MET A 179 0.38 1.69 7.92
C MET A 179 0.06 0.71 9.05
N ARG A 180 -0.37 -0.51 8.73
CA ARG A 180 -0.69 -1.54 9.74
C ARG A 180 0.52 -1.93 10.59
N LYS A 181 1.73 -1.76 10.04
CA LYS A 181 3.01 -2.06 10.70
C LYS A 181 3.60 -0.88 11.47
N THR A 182 2.90 0.25 11.53
CA THR A 182 3.33 1.43 12.31
C THR A 182 2.85 1.38 13.75
N LYS A 183 3.63 1.99 14.63
CA LYS A 183 3.27 2.19 16.03
C LYS A 183 2.39 3.43 16.13
N ALA A 184 1.21 3.27 16.73
CA ALA A 184 0.36 4.40 17.06
C ALA A 184 1.04 5.23 18.17
N PRO A 185 0.98 6.57 18.10
CA PRO A 185 1.45 7.41 19.18
C PRO A 185 0.54 7.20 20.39
N ALA A 186 1.12 6.81 21.53
CA ALA A 186 0.37 6.58 22.75
C ALA A 186 -0.01 7.94 23.38
N PRO A 187 -1.30 8.18 23.70
CA PRO A 187 -1.68 9.35 24.48
C PRO A 187 -0.94 9.32 25.82
N ARG A 188 -0.59 10.50 26.37
CA ARG A 188 -0.14 10.56 27.77
C ARG A 188 -1.21 9.91 28.63
N SER A 189 -0.83 8.88 29.37
CA SER A 189 -1.70 8.25 30.35
C SER A 189 -2.09 9.31 31.38
N HIS A 190 -3.37 9.68 31.42
CA HIS A 190 -3.91 10.48 32.51
C HIS A 190 -4.16 9.57 33.74
N TRP A 191 -3.18 8.79 34.18
CA TRP A 191 -3.36 8.20 35.50
C TRP A 191 -3.30 9.35 36.50
N PRO A 192 -4.35 9.63 37.31
CA PRO A 192 -4.24 10.65 38.34
C PRO A 192 -3.09 10.21 39.25
N GLU A 193 -2.06 11.06 39.35
CA GLU A 193 -0.98 10.86 40.32
C GLU A 193 -1.66 10.61 41.67
N SER A 194 -1.48 9.40 42.20
CA SER A 194 -1.95 9.02 43.51
C SER A 194 -1.25 9.91 44.52
N ASN A 195 -1.89 11.03 44.87
CA ASN A 195 -1.51 11.86 46.00
C ASN A 195 -1.35 10.97 47.23
N GLY A 196 -0.24 11.15 47.93
CA GLY A 196 0.25 10.25 48.95
C GLY A 196 -0.81 9.81 49.95
N PHE A 197 -0.96 8.49 50.08
CA PHE A 197 -1.42 7.89 51.32
C PHE A 197 -0.33 8.14 52.37
N SER A 198 -0.45 9.28 53.05
CA SER A 198 0.23 9.55 54.31
C SER A 198 -0.32 8.53 55.30
N ASN A 199 0.51 7.55 55.67
CA ASN A 199 0.23 6.63 56.77
C ASN A 199 0.13 7.44 58.05
N CYS A 200 -1.05 7.41 58.68
CA CYS A 200 -1.25 7.72 60.10
C CYS A 200 -1.25 6.41 60.88
#